data_AF-A0A699V2J2-F1
#
_entry.id   AF-A0A699V2J2-F1
#
_cell.length_a   1.000
_cell.length_b   1.000
_cell.length_c   1.000
_cell.angle_alpha   90.00
_cell.angle_beta   90.00
_cell.angle_gamma   90.00
#
_symmetry.space_group_name_H-M   'P 1'
#
loop_
_entity.id
_entity.type
_entity.pdbx_description
1 polymer ?
#
loop_
_entity_poly.entity_id
_entity_poly.type
_entity_poly.pdbx_seq_one_letter_code
_entity_poly.pdbx_strand_id
1 'polypeptide(L)'
;KFTPSGYIWKPKSGKENVNPNLVEIVLFIVDSGCSKHMIGNLKLLINFVEKFLGTVKFRNDHIAPILGYGDLVQGAVTIKKVYYVEGLNYNLFSVGQFCDTDLEVAFRKSTCFIRDLKGNDLLTGSHGMDLYSITL
;
A
#
# COMPACT_ATOMS: atom_id res chain seq x y z
N LYS A 1 -5.83 1.48 -45.93
CA LYS A 1 -7.20 1.86 -45.49
C LYS A 1 -7.95 0.59 -45.19
N PHE A 2 -8.29 0.35 -43.93
CA PHE A 2 -9.47 -0.35 -43.41
C PHE A 2 -9.26 -0.47 -41.89
N THR A 3 -9.83 0.46 -41.14
CA THR A 3 -10.00 0.40 -39.69
C THR A 3 -11.38 -0.21 -39.42
N PRO A 4 -11.51 -1.29 -38.62
CA PRO A 4 -12.80 -1.63 -38.04
C PRO A 4 -13.04 -0.69 -36.88
N SER A 5 -13.87 0.33 -37.14
CA SER A 5 -14.54 1.13 -36.13
C SER A 5 -15.60 0.27 -35.43
N GLY A 6 -15.73 0.43 -34.10
CA GLY A 6 -17.03 0.18 -33.46
C GLY A 6 -17.04 -0.71 -32.22
N TYR A 7 -16.22 -0.41 -31.21
CA TYR A 7 -16.61 -0.72 -29.83
C TYR A 7 -16.67 0.59 -29.04
N ILE A 8 -17.87 1.16 -28.94
CA ILE A 8 -18.19 2.27 -28.05
C ILE A 8 -18.52 1.66 -26.69
N TRP A 9 -17.68 1.93 -25.69
CA TRP A 9 -17.98 1.56 -24.31
C TRP A 9 -19.13 2.43 -23.79
N LYS A 10 -20.23 1.81 -23.36
CA LYS A 10 -21.31 2.48 -22.62
C LYS A 10 -21.22 2.06 -21.15
N PRO A 11 -21.12 2.99 -20.19
CA PRO A 11 -21.25 2.64 -18.79
C PRO A 11 -22.63 2.03 -18.56
N LYS A 12 -22.67 0.81 -18.00
CA LYS A 12 -23.90 0.31 -17.40
C LYS A 12 -24.19 1.18 -16.17
N SER A 13 -25.19 2.05 -16.27
CA SER A 13 -25.84 2.65 -15.10
C SER A 13 -26.75 1.60 -14.45
N GLY A 14 -26.16 0.54 -13.92
CA GLY A 14 -26.81 -0.30 -12.93
C GLY A 14 -26.54 0.36 -11.58
N LYS A 15 -27.58 0.79 -10.87
CA LYS A 15 -27.46 0.91 -9.42
C LYS A 15 -27.31 -0.51 -8.90
N GLU A 16 -26.08 -1.01 -8.90
CA GLU A 16 -25.75 -2.20 -8.13
C GLU A 16 -26.00 -1.82 -6.67
N ASN A 17 -26.81 -2.63 -5.99
CA ASN A 17 -26.95 -2.55 -4.55
C ASN A 17 -25.61 -2.95 -3.95
N VAL A 18 -24.71 -1.97 -3.81
CA VAL A 18 -23.45 -2.16 -3.10
C VAL A 18 -23.84 -2.49 -1.68
N ASN A 19 -23.58 -3.73 -1.26
CA ASN A 19 -23.66 -4.10 0.14
C ASN A 19 -22.76 -3.13 0.91
N PRO A 20 -23.28 -2.32 1.86
CA PRO A 20 -22.48 -1.33 2.58
C PRO A 20 -21.39 -1.95 3.45
N ASN A 21 -21.34 -3.28 3.57
CA ASN A 21 -20.34 -4.04 4.32
C ASN A 21 -19.27 -4.69 3.42
N LEU A 22 -18.88 -4.06 2.30
CA LEU A 22 -17.66 -4.48 1.61
C LEU A 22 -16.45 -3.97 2.40
N VAL A 23 -15.88 -4.83 3.24
CA VAL A 23 -14.59 -4.57 3.88
C VAL A 23 -13.54 -4.54 2.78
N GLU A 24 -13.00 -3.37 2.47
CA GLU A 24 -11.85 -3.22 1.57
C GLU A 24 -10.62 -3.77 2.29
N ILE A 25 -10.23 -5.00 1.96
CA ILE A 25 -9.02 -5.64 2.46
C ILE A 25 -7.83 -4.98 1.77
N VAL A 26 -7.04 -4.19 2.52
CA VAL A 26 -5.86 -3.54 1.97
C VAL A 26 -4.61 -4.33 2.32
N LEU A 27 -3.98 -4.91 1.32
CA LEU A 27 -2.76 -5.71 1.48
C LEU A 27 -1.51 -4.84 1.33
N PHE A 28 -0.56 -4.99 2.26
CA PHE A 28 0.78 -4.42 2.21
C PHE A 28 1.84 -5.52 2.25
N ILE A 29 2.78 -5.51 1.30
CA ILE A 29 3.97 -6.37 1.33
C ILE A 29 5.00 -5.72 2.26
N VAL A 30 5.59 -6.50 3.16
CA VAL A 30 6.68 -6.05 4.03
C VAL A 30 8.01 -6.25 3.29
N ASP A 31 8.66 -5.16 2.92
CA ASP A 31 9.84 -5.18 2.06
C ASP A 31 11.03 -4.43 2.69
N SER A 32 12.15 -5.14 2.87
CA SER A 32 13.40 -4.57 3.35
C SER A 32 14.19 -3.83 2.27
N GLY A 33 13.94 -4.12 0.99
CA GLY A 33 14.51 -3.38 -0.14
C GLY A 33 13.81 -2.06 -0.40
N CYS A 34 12.62 -1.86 0.17
CA CYS A 34 11.84 -0.65 0.01
C CYS A 34 12.33 0.45 0.95
N SER A 35 12.63 1.64 0.42
CA SER A 35 13.14 2.78 1.19
C SER A 35 12.05 3.65 1.82
N LYS A 36 10.81 3.51 1.34
CA LYS A 36 9.65 4.29 1.78
C LYS A 36 8.39 3.42 1.86
N HIS A 37 7.50 3.64 2.81
CA HIS A 37 6.15 3.10 2.73
C HIS A 37 5.47 3.68 1.50
N MET A 38 4.84 2.86 0.67
CA MET A 38 4.21 3.28 -0.58
C MET A 38 2.81 2.70 -0.71
N ILE A 39 1.90 3.49 -1.28
CA ILE A 39 0.51 3.11 -1.51
C ILE A 39 0.03 3.55 -2.88
N GLY A 40 -0.77 2.71 -3.53
CA GLY A 40 -1.36 2.99 -4.85
C GLY A 40 -2.76 3.60 -4.78
N ASN A 41 -3.41 3.54 -3.62
CA ASN A 41 -4.76 4.07 -3.42
C ASN A 41 -4.73 5.31 -2.51
N LEU A 42 -4.88 6.49 -3.12
CA LEU A 42 -4.88 7.78 -2.43
C LEU A 42 -5.98 7.89 -1.36
N LYS A 43 -7.13 7.21 -1.55
CA LYS A 43 -8.29 7.34 -0.65
C LYS A 43 -8.05 6.79 0.76
N LEU A 44 -7.02 5.97 0.93
CA LEU A 44 -6.65 5.37 2.21
C LEU A 44 -5.75 6.29 3.04
N LEU A 45 -5.23 7.37 2.45
CA LEU A 45 -4.38 8.33 3.15
C LEU A 45 -5.21 9.46 3.75
N ILE A 46 -4.86 9.84 4.97
CA ILE A 46 -5.31 11.07 5.62
C ILE A 46 -4.18 12.11 5.65
N ASN A 47 -4.49 13.36 5.95
CA ASN A 47 -3.52 14.46 6.00
C ASN A 47 -2.63 14.55 4.74
N PHE A 48 -3.20 14.24 3.57
CA PHE A 48 -2.45 14.15 2.33
C PHE A 48 -1.90 15.53 1.93
N VAL A 49 -0.61 15.55 1.59
CA VAL A 49 0.08 16.68 1.01
C VAL A 49 0.45 16.32 -0.43
N GLU A 50 -0.23 16.95 -1.37
CA GLU A 50 0.10 16.84 -2.79
C GLU A 50 1.43 17.55 -3.08
N LYS A 51 2.42 16.78 -3.51
CA LYS A 51 3.76 17.27 -3.83
C LYS A 51 4.50 16.23 -4.66
N PHE A 52 5.04 16.66 -5.79
CA PHE A 52 5.97 15.81 -6.54
C PHE A 52 7.25 15.58 -5.74
N LEU A 53 7.53 14.31 -5.41
CA LEU A 53 8.71 13.91 -4.61
C LEU A 53 9.76 13.15 -5.42
N GLY A 54 9.50 12.89 -6.70
CA GLY A 54 10.36 12.12 -7.59
C GLY A 54 9.61 10.97 -8.24
N THR A 55 10.35 9.94 -8.64
CA THR A 55 9.81 8.79 -9.36
C THR A 55 10.34 7.47 -8.80
N VAL A 56 9.55 6.42 -8.91
CA VAL A 56 9.97 5.03 -8.64
C VAL A 56 10.15 4.31 -9.96
N LYS A 57 11.26 3.58 -10.11
CA LYS A 57 11.49 2.68 -11.24
C LYS A 57 11.21 1.25 -10.79
N PHE A 58 10.26 0.58 -11.43
CA PHE A 58 9.91 -0.80 -11.17
C PHE A 58 10.84 -1.77 -11.89
N ARG A 59 10.80 -3.05 -11.48
CA ARG A 59 11.61 -4.12 -12.08
C ARG A 59 11.33 -4.32 -13.57
N ASN A 60 10.13 -3.98 -14.05
CA ASN A 60 9.74 -4.04 -15.46
C ASN A 60 10.09 -2.76 -16.25
N ASP A 61 11.01 -1.95 -15.74
CA ASP A 61 11.44 -0.66 -16.29
C ASP A 61 10.35 0.43 -16.36
N HIS A 62 9.13 0.15 -15.91
CA HIS A 62 8.10 1.17 -15.77
C HIS A 62 8.50 2.19 -14.71
N ILE A 63 8.20 3.47 -14.96
CA ILE A 63 8.50 4.57 -14.05
C ILE A 63 7.18 5.23 -13.65
N ALA A 64 6.94 5.34 -12.35
CA ALA A 64 5.77 6.02 -11.80
C ALA A 64 6.16 7.25 -10.98
N PRO A 65 5.36 8.33 -11.01
CA PRO A 65 5.57 9.50 -10.17
C PRO A 65 5.12 9.25 -8.73
N ILE A 66 5.86 9.83 -7.78
CA ILE A 66 5.44 9.98 -6.39
C ILE A 66 4.75 11.35 -6.29
N LEU A 67 3.43 11.35 -6.13
CA LEU A 67 2.61 12.57 -6.23
C LEU A 67 2.30 13.22 -4.88
N GLY A 68 2.72 12.61 -3.78
CA GLY A 68 2.60 13.21 -2.46
C GLY A 68 2.81 12.20 -1.36
N TYR A 69 2.45 12.60 -0.15
CA TYR A 69 2.47 11.72 1.02
C TYR A 69 1.31 12.04 1.95
N GLY A 70 0.89 11.06 2.73
CA GLY A 70 -0.08 11.23 3.81
C GLY A 70 0.20 10.24 4.93
N ASP A 71 -0.71 10.17 5.89
CA ASP A 71 -0.65 9.21 6.97
C ASP A 71 -1.67 8.10 6.73
N LEU A 72 -1.31 6.88 7.12
CA LEU A 72 -2.19 5.72 7.10
C LEU A 72 -2.52 5.34 8.54
N VAL A 73 -3.80 5.15 8.85
CA VAL A 73 -4.28 4.84 10.20
C VAL A 73 -4.92 3.47 10.21
N GLN A 74 -4.47 2.62 11.14
CA GLN A 74 -5.11 1.34 11.47
C GLN A 74 -5.32 1.26 12.98
N GLY A 75 -6.58 1.34 13.42
CA GLY A 75 -6.90 1.35 14.85
C GLY A 75 -6.15 2.47 15.58
N ALA A 76 -5.28 2.11 16.52
CA ALA A 76 -4.45 3.05 17.29
C ALA A 76 -3.07 3.34 16.66
N VAL A 77 -2.74 2.68 15.54
CA VAL A 77 -1.44 2.80 14.87
C VAL A 77 -1.55 3.79 13.73
N THR A 78 -0.64 4.77 13.70
CA THR A 78 -0.50 5.72 12.58
C THR A 78 0.86 5.56 11.92
N ILE A 79 0.87 5.18 10.65
CA ILE A 79 2.07 5.12 9.82
C ILE A 79 2.18 6.47 9.10
N LYS A 80 3.20 7.24 9.48
CA LYS A 80 3.37 8.61 8.98
C LYS A 80 4.11 8.64 7.65
N LYS A 81 3.81 9.65 6.83
CA LYS A 81 4.54 9.96 5.57
C LYS A 81 4.60 8.75 4.61
N VAL A 82 3.49 8.05 4.42
CA VAL A 82 3.31 7.04 3.37
C VAL A 82 3.22 7.73 2.02
N TYR A 83 4.04 7.30 1.07
CA TYR A 83 4.13 7.92 -0.25
C TYR A 83 3.03 7.41 -1.16
N TYR A 84 2.32 8.33 -1.82
CA TYR A 84 1.38 7.98 -2.87
C TYR A 84 2.12 7.86 -4.20
N VAL A 85 2.03 6.68 -4.81
CA VAL A 85 2.66 6.37 -6.10
C VAL A 85 1.57 5.98 -7.08
N GLU A 86 1.40 6.78 -8.13
CA GLU A 86 0.38 6.53 -9.15
C GLU A 86 0.70 5.24 -9.92
N GLY A 87 -0.30 4.36 -10.09
CA GLY A 87 -0.12 3.10 -10.82
C GLY A 87 0.65 2.02 -10.05
N LEU A 88 0.85 2.17 -8.73
CA LEU A 88 1.46 1.14 -7.90
C LEU A 88 0.53 -0.07 -7.75
N ASN A 89 0.99 -1.24 -8.19
CA ASN A 89 0.20 -2.49 -8.15
C ASN A 89 0.08 -3.10 -6.75
N TYR A 90 1.09 -2.94 -5.89
CA TYR A 90 1.15 -3.51 -4.56
C TYR A 90 1.61 -2.46 -3.56
N ASN A 91 0.90 -2.31 -2.45
CA ASN A 91 1.32 -1.41 -1.39
C ASN A 91 2.51 -2.03 -0.64
N LEU A 92 3.45 -1.19 -0.21
CA LEU A 92 4.70 -1.62 0.39
C LEU A 92 4.87 -0.97 1.75
N PHE A 93 5.26 -1.77 2.75
CA PHE A 93 5.86 -1.24 3.96
C PHE A 93 7.38 -1.38 3.91
N SER A 94 8.07 -0.27 4.12
CA SER A 94 9.52 -0.27 4.32
C SER A 94 9.86 -0.78 5.71
N VAL A 95 10.64 -1.87 5.79
CA VAL A 95 11.21 -2.34 7.06
C VAL A 95 12.14 -1.28 7.66
N GLY A 96 12.96 -0.63 6.81
CA GLY A 96 13.89 0.41 7.25
C GLY A 96 13.19 1.56 7.98
N GLN A 97 12.07 2.05 7.43
CA GLN A 97 11.33 3.13 8.10
C GLN A 97 10.69 2.70 9.43
N PHE A 98 10.25 1.44 9.56
CA PHE A 98 9.80 0.96 10.87
C PHE A 98 10.94 0.98 11.88
N CYS A 99 12.12 0.48 11.49
CA CYS A 99 13.32 0.50 12.35
C CYS A 99 13.77 1.93 12.70
N ASP A 100 13.67 2.88 11.77
CA ASP A 100 13.98 4.30 12.02
C ASP A 100 13.05 4.94 13.06
N THR A 101 11.89 4.32 13.34
CA THR A 101 10.90 4.76 14.34
C THR A 101 10.93 3.92 15.62
N ASP A 102 12.05 3.23 15.89
CA ASP A 102 12.25 2.36 17.05
C ASP A 102 11.25 1.19 17.12
N LEU A 103 10.69 0.78 15.99
CA LEU A 103 9.85 -0.41 15.89
C LEU A 103 10.66 -1.62 15.44
N GLU A 104 10.36 -2.77 16.03
CA GLU A 104 10.95 -4.03 15.62
C GLU A 104 10.10 -4.69 14.53
N VAL A 105 10.76 -5.19 13.48
CA VAL A 105 10.13 -6.05 12.48
C VAL A 105 10.63 -7.48 12.67
N ALA A 106 9.75 -8.37 13.14
CA ALA A 106 10.09 -9.76 13.40
C ALA A 106 9.45 -10.69 12.37
N PHE A 107 10.25 -11.55 11.74
CA PHE A 107 9.78 -12.56 10.79
C PHE A 107 9.84 -13.95 11.43
N ARG A 108 8.77 -14.72 11.27
CA ARG A 108 8.66 -16.14 11.67
C ARG A 108 8.14 -16.95 10.50
N LYS A 109 8.28 -18.28 10.55
CA LYS A 109 7.90 -19.20 9.46
C LYS A 109 6.56 -18.90 8.77
N SER A 110 5.54 -18.50 9.51
CA SER A 110 4.18 -18.26 9.00
C SER A 110 3.66 -16.84 9.26
N THR A 111 4.39 -15.99 9.97
CA THR A 111 3.90 -14.69 10.44
C THR A 111 5.00 -13.64 10.47
N CYS A 112 4.62 -12.37 10.38
CA CYS A 112 5.49 -11.25 10.73
C CYS A 112 4.80 -10.31 11.72
N PHE A 113 5.59 -9.57 12.48
CA PHE A 113 5.09 -8.62 13.48
C PHE A 113 5.82 -7.29 13.34
N ILE A 114 5.08 -6.21 13.50
CA ILE A 114 5.63 -4.88 13.78
C ILE A 114 5.36 -4.62 15.26
N ARG A 115 6.42 -4.45 16.05
CA ARG A 115 6.35 -4.41 17.52
C ARG A 115 6.91 -3.11 18.07
N ASP A 116 6.31 -2.65 19.16
CA ASP A 116 6.93 -1.58 19.95
C ASP A 116 8.10 -2.11 20.78
N LEU A 117 8.88 -1.20 21.38
CA LEU A 117 10.02 -1.55 22.24
C LEU A 117 9.64 -2.33 23.51
N LYS A 118 8.35 -2.39 23.87
CA LYS A 118 7.85 -3.19 25.00
C LYS A 118 7.47 -4.61 24.57
N GLY A 119 7.55 -4.91 23.27
CA GLY A 119 7.21 -6.20 22.69
C GLY A 119 5.73 -6.38 22.37
N ASN A 120 4.92 -5.31 22.39
CA ASN A 120 3.52 -5.39 21.97
C ASN A 120 3.42 -5.42 20.45
N ASP A 121 2.63 -6.35 19.92
CA ASP A 121 2.36 -6.46 18.49
C ASP A 121 1.39 -5.34 18.06
N LEU A 122 1.90 -4.38 17.28
CA LEU A 122 1.13 -3.26 16.72
C LEU A 122 0.40 -3.68 15.45
N LEU A 123 1.10 -4.42 14.59
CA LEU A 123 0.57 -5.00 13.36
C LEU A 123 1.05 -6.44 13.23
N THR A 124 0.15 -7.32 12.79
CA THR A 124 0.45 -8.72 12.50
C THR A 124 0.22 -9.00 11.03
N GLY A 125 1.18 -9.69 10.42
CA GLY A 125 1.09 -10.18 9.05
C GLY A 125 1.28 -11.68 8.97
N SER A 126 1.00 -12.21 7.79
CA SER A 126 1.15 -13.61 7.45
C SER A 126 2.21 -13.80 6.37
N HIS A 127 2.75 -15.01 6.30
CA HIS A 127 3.62 -15.43 5.21
C HIS A 127 2.84 -16.30 4.22
N GLY A 128 2.87 -15.95 2.94
CA GLY A 128 2.22 -16.70 1.87
C GLY A 128 2.79 -16.30 0.50
N MET A 129 2.82 -17.25 -0.44
CA MET A 129 3.42 -17.04 -1.77
C MET A 129 4.84 -16.47 -1.71
N ASP A 130 5.63 -16.94 -0.74
CA ASP A 130 7.01 -16.48 -0.46
C ASP A 130 7.13 -15.00 -0.08
N LEU A 131 6.03 -14.35 0.32
CA LEU A 131 5.96 -12.96 0.75
C LEU A 131 5.36 -12.83 2.14
N TYR A 132 5.84 -11.85 2.90
CA TYR A 132 5.21 -11.41 4.13
C TYR A 132 4.30 -10.24 3.84
N SER A 133 3.06 -10.32 4.33
CA SER A 133 2.08 -9.28 4.10
C SER A 133 1.23 -8.97 5.33
N ILE A 134 0.91 -7.69 5.50
CA ILE A 134 -0.01 -7.18 6.52
C ILE A 134 -1.29 -6.76 5.82
N THR A 135 -2.41 -7.21 6.37
CA THR A 135 -3.75 -6.79 5.94
C THR A 135 -4.25 -5.72 6.90
N LEU A 136 -4.68 -4.59 6.36
CA LEU A 136 -5.38 -3.53 7.09
C LEU A 136 -6.86 -3.52 6.73
#